data_AF-A0A4V2RH91-F1
#
_entry.id   AF-A0A4V2RH91-F1
#
_cell.length_a   1.000
_cell.length_b   1.000
_cell.length_c   1.000
_cell.angle_alpha   90.00
_cell.angle_beta   90.00
_cell.angle_gamma   90.00
#
_symmetry.space_group_name_H-M   'P 1'
#
loop_
_entity.id
_entity.type
_entity.pdbx_description
1 polymer ?
#
loop_
_entity_poly.entity_id
_entity_poly.type
_entity_poly.pdbx_seq_one_letter_code
_entity_poly.pdbx_strand_id
1 'polypeptide(L)'
;MTNQPRLSLESGTEAAWMMSGPSADKYPLVNEYLAYLTDRNYSPRTVRAYGYDLLAFCRWLESHSNDIDSVTTDTVLDFMRHCRETAIEGRPANVLSMTGKRLDHYSATTINHRLAALSGLFTFRTLREPELRNPIPSGREARRVSAEER
;
A
#
# COMPACT_ATOMS: atom_id res chain seq x y z
N MET A 1 -27.37 4.63 -11.59
CA MET A 1 -25.90 4.49 -11.70
C MET A 1 -25.48 3.47 -10.66
N THR A 2 -25.36 2.22 -11.07
CA THR A 2 -25.08 1.08 -10.18
C THR A 2 -23.68 1.28 -9.60
N ASN A 3 -23.61 1.58 -8.30
CA ASN A 3 -22.38 1.65 -7.52
C ASN A 3 -21.80 0.23 -7.50
N GLN A 4 -20.98 -0.11 -8.51
CA GLN A 4 -20.27 -1.39 -8.53
C GLN A 4 -19.52 -1.51 -7.21
N PRO A 5 -19.57 -2.67 -6.53
CA PRO A 5 -18.90 -2.80 -5.26
C PRO A 5 -17.41 -2.63 -5.53
N ARG A 6 -16.84 -1.48 -5.12
CA ARG A 6 -15.39 -1.28 -5.18
C ARG A 6 -14.77 -2.25 -4.20
N LEU A 7 -13.56 -2.73 -4.52
CA LEU A 7 -12.70 -3.42 -3.57
C LEU A 7 -12.79 -2.73 -2.20
N SER A 8 -13.01 -3.49 -1.14
CA SER A 8 -13.24 -2.99 0.21
C SER A 8 -12.48 -3.83 1.23
N LEU A 9 -12.39 -3.33 2.46
CA LEU A 9 -11.76 -4.04 3.56
C LEU A 9 -12.83 -4.36 4.61
N GLU A 10 -12.97 -5.64 4.94
CA GLU A 10 -13.96 -6.16 5.88
C GLU A 10 -13.27 -6.92 7.01
N SER A 11 -13.91 -7.01 8.17
CA SER A 11 -13.42 -7.84 9.28
C SER A 11 -13.69 -9.31 8.99
N GLY A 12 -12.63 -10.12 8.90
CA GLY A 12 -12.74 -11.56 8.68
C GLY A 12 -12.91 -12.35 9.98
N THR A 13 -13.25 -13.64 9.86
CA THR A 13 -13.36 -14.59 10.98
C THR A 13 -12.03 -15.22 11.37
N GLU A 14 -11.13 -15.45 10.40
CA GLU A 14 -9.80 -16.06 10.61
C GLU A 14 -8.67 -15.02 10.62
N ALA A 15 -8.71 -14.04 9.71
CA ALA A 15 -7.86 -12.85 9.74
C ALA A 15 -8.69 -11.66 10.23
N ALA A 16 -8.13 -10.82 11.12
CA ALA A 16 -8.86 -9.68 11.68
C ALA A 16 -9.39 -8.71 10.60
N TRP A 17 -8.75 -8.67 9.43
CA TRP A 17 -9.14 -7.87 8.27
C TRP A 17 -8.79 -8.59 6.97
N MET A 18 -9.68 -8.52 5.97
CA MET A 18 -9.50 -9.09 4.64
C MET A 18 -10.09 -8.21 3.54
N MET A 19 -9.53 -8.29 2.35
CA MET A 19 -10.08 -7.69 1.13
C MET A 19 -11.36 -8.42 0.73
N SER A 20 -12.38 -7.64 0.37
CA SER A 20 -13.70 -8.11 -0.02
C SER A 20 -14.23 -7.33 -1.23
N GLY A 21 -15.18 -7.92 -1.94
CA GLY A 21 -15.80 -7.39 -3.15
C GLY A 21 -15.38 -8.10 -4.44
N PRO A 22 -15.92 -7.68 -5.60
CA PRO A 22 -15.80 -8.35 -6.91
C PRO A 22 -14.37 -8.62 -7.39
N SER A 23 -13.40 -7.83 -6.95
CA SER A 23 -11.99 -7.98 -7.34
C SER A 23 -11.11 -8.54 -6.23
N ALA A 24 -11.68 -8.94 -5.09
CA ALA A 24 -10.88 -9.42 -3.95
C ALA A 24 -10.03 -10.65 -4.32
N ASP A 25 -10.54 -11.51 -5.21
CA ASP A 25 -9.86 -12.71 -5.70
C ASP A 25 -8.56 -12.41 -6.46
N LYS A 26 -8.35 -11.17 -6.91
CA LYS A 26 -7.09 -10.73 -7.55
C LYS A 26 -5.99 -10.42 -6.54
N TYR A 27 -6.31 -10.32 -5.25
CA TYR A 27 -5.38 -9.90 -4.21
C TYR A 27 -5.21 -10.93 -3.09
N PRO A 28 -5.01 -12.24 -3.39
CA PRO A 28 -4.83 -13.26 -2.35
C PRO A 28 -3.59 -12.97 -1.50
N LEU A 29 -2.51 -12.48 -2.12
CA LEU A 29 -1.27 -12.11 -1.43
C LEU A 29 -1.49 -11.09 -0.31
N VAL A 30 -2.43 -10.15 -0.50
CA VAL A 30 -2.74 -9.14 0.52
C VAL A 30 -3.43 -9.77 1.72
N ASN A 31 -4.39 -10.66 1.48
CA ASN A 31 -5.11 -11.36 2.54
C ASN A 31 -4.17 -12.29 3.33
N GLU A 32 -3.29 -13.01 2.63
CA GLU A 32 -2.27 -13.85 3.25
C GLU A 32 -1.31 -13.03 4.12
N TYR A 33 -0.91 -11.84 3.66
CA TYR A 33 -0.07 -10.94 4.45
C TYR A 33 -0.80 -10.40 5.70
N LEU A 34 -2.08 -10.02 5.59
CA LEU A 34 -2.86 -9.56 6.74
C LEU A 34 -3.08 -10.67 7.78
N ALA A 35 -3.31 -11.91 7.32
CA ALA A 35 -3.34 -13.09 8.18
C ALA A 35 -1.98 -13.29 8.88
N TYR A 36 -0.88 -13.25 8.12
CA TYR A 36 0.47 -13.35 8.65
C TYR A 36 0.81 -12.30 9.72
N LEU A 37 0.36 -11.05 9.56
CA LEU A 37 0.53 -10.03 10.60
C LEU A 37 -0.24 -10.38 11.88
N THR A 38 -1.44 -10.94 11.73
CA THR A 38 -2.26 -11.41 12.85
C THR A 38 -1.55 -12.55 13.58
N ASP A 39 -1.02 -13.53 12.85
CA ASP A 39 -0.25 -14.66 13.42
C ASP A 39 1.03 -14.21 14.14
N ARG A 40 1.64 -13.11 13.66
CA ARG A 40 2.79 -12.44 14.30
C ARG A 40 2.41 -11.62 15.54
N ASN A 41 1.16 -11.67 15.99
CA ASN A 41 0.61 -10.89 17.11
C ASN A 41 0.73 -9.37 16.93
N TYR A 42 0.62 -8.86 15.69
CA TYR A 42 0.45 -7.42 15.50
C TYR A 42 -0.88 -6.97 16.09
N SER A 43 -0.93 -5.73 16.60
CA SER A 43 -2.18 -5.20 17.15
C SER A 43 -3.27 -5.13 16.08
N PRO A 44 -4.56 -5.38 16.41
CA PRO A 44 -5.66 -5.26 15.46
C PRO A 44 -5.74 -3.88 14.81
N ARG A 45 -5.32 -2.83 15.55
CA ARG A 45 -5.24 -1.46 15.03
C ARG A 45 -4.19 -1.33 13.92
N THR A 46 -3.02 -1.97 14.08
CA THR A 46 -1.95 -1.95 13.06
C THR A 46 -2.38 -2.74 11.83
N VAL A 47 -2.94 -3.94 12.01
CA VAL A 47 -3.46 -4.77 10.91
C VAL A 47 -4.51 -4.00 10.12
N ARG A 48 -5.46 -3.34 10.82
CA ARG A 48 -6.47 -2.48 10.18
C ARG A 48 -5.85 -1.35 9.38
N ALA A 49 -4.89 -0.64 9.97
CA ALA A 49 -4.25 0.50 9.32
C ALA A 49 -3.54 0.06 8.03
N TYR A 50 -2.74 -1.02 8.11
CA TYR A 50 -2.08 -1.60 6.94
C TYR A 50 -3.10 -2.09 5.91
N GLY A 51 -4.20 -2.71 6.34
CA GLY A 51 -5.29 -3.13 5.45
C GLY A 51 -5.85 -1.97 4.62
N TYR A 52 -6.08 -0.79 5.22
CA TYR A 52 -6.54 0.39 4.47
C TYR A 52 -5.47 0.98 3.54
N ASP A 53 -4.20 0.91 3.92
CA ASP A 53 -3.11 1.36 3.05
C ASP A 53 -2.96 0.47 1.82
N LEU A 54 -3.02 -0.85 2.02
CA LEU A 54 -3.00 -1.83 0.94
C LEU A 54 -4.26 -1.71 0.08
N LEU A 55 -5.43 -1.45 0.68
CA LEU A 55 -6.66 -1.22 -0.07
C LEU A 55 -6.52 0.00 -1.01
N ALA A 56 -5.93 1.09 -0.51
CA ALA A 56 -5.70 2.28 -1.31
C ALA A 56 -4.75 1.99 -2.49
N PHE A 57 -3.72 1.17 -2.27
CA PHE A 57 -2.82 0.73 -3.32
C PHE A 57 -3.50 -0.18 -4.35
N CYS A 58 -4.24 -1.20 -3.91
CA CYS A 58 -4.95 -2.12 -4.80
C CYS A 58 -5.96 -1.37 -5.68
N ARG A 59 -6.75 -0.44 -5.11
CA ARG A 59 -7.66 0.40 -5.91
C ARG A 59 -6.94 1.26 -6.94
N TRP A 60 -5.74 1.74 -6.61
CA TRP A 60 -4.90 2.46 -7.56
C TRP A 60 -4.36 1.53 -8.66
N LEU A 61 -3.97 0.30 -8.34
CA LEU A 61 -3.59 -0.69 -9.34
C LEU A 61 -4.74 -1.01 -10.30
N GLU A 62 -5.96 -1.18 -9.78
CA GLU A 62 -7.15 -1.40 -10.60
C GLU A 62 -7.39 -0.26 -11.60
N SER A 63 -7.20 0.99 -11.17
CA SER A 63 -7.37 2.15 -12.07
C SER A 63 -6.29 2.26 -13.15
N HIS A 64 -5.16 1.56 -12.99
CA HIS A 64 -4.06 1.51 -13.95
C HIS A 64 -3.98 0.16 -14.66
N SER A 65 -4.96 -0.73 -14.47
CA SER A 65 -5.00 -2.10 -15.03
C SER A 65 -3.74 -2.92 -14.76
N ASN A 66 -3.09 -2.67 -13.61
CA ASN A 66 -1.87 -3.36 -13.21
C ASN A 66 -2.17 -4.50 -12.24
N ASP A 67 -1.41 -5.59 -12.38
CA ASP A 67 -1.47 -6.73 -11.46
C ASP A 67 -0.50 -6.51 -10.28
N ILE A 68 -0.90 -6.99 -9.10
CA ILE A 68 -0.04 -7.01 -7.91
C ILE A 68 1.23 -7.83 -8.14
N ASP A 69 1.15 -8.86 -8.99
CA ASP A 69 2.30 -9.70 -9.29
C ASP A 69 3.33 -8.99 -10.18
N SER A 70 2.90 -8.02 -10.98
CA SER A 70 3.71 -7.25 -11.93
C SER A 70 4.26 -5.94 -11.34
N VAL A 71 4.07 -5.70 -10.04
CA VAL A 71 4.52 -4.47 -9.39
C VAL A 71 6.05 -4.37 -9.44
N THR A 72 6.55 -3.29 -10.02
CA THR A 72 7.97 -2.94 -10.07
C THR A 72 8.28 -1.76 -9.14
N THR A 73 9.57 -1.40 -9.04
CA THR A 73 9.98 -0.17 -8.34
C THR A 73 9.31 1.07 -8.94
N ASP A 74 9.23 1.16 -10.27
CA ASP A 74 8.54 2.26 -10.95
C ASP A 74 7.06 2.34 -10.58
N THR A 75 6.36 1.19 -10.53
CA THR A 75 4.96 1.13 -10.08
C THR A 75 4.79 1.69 -8.67
N VAL A 76 5.71 1.39 -7.75
CA VAL A 76 5.68 1.94 -6.40
C VAL A 76 5.96 3.46 -6.41
N LEU A 77 6.93 3.92 -7.20
CA LEU A 77 7.24 5.34 -7.33
C LEU A 77 6.07 6.14 -7.91
N ASP A 78 5.36 5.57 -8.88
CA ASP A 78 4.16 6.16 -9.48
C ASP A 78 3.00 6.22 -8.49
N PHE A 79 2.80 5.17 -7.68
CA PHE A 79 1.83 5.22 -6.60
C PHE A 79 2.18 6.31 -5.57
N MET A 80 3.46 6.46 -5.23
CA MET A 80 3.93 7.49 -4.30
C MET A 80 3.75 8.89 -4.87
N ARG A 81 3.95 9.07 -6.19
CA ARG A 81 3.63 10.31 -6.91
C ARG A 81 2.14 10.59 -6.84
N HIS A 82 1.31 9.61 -7.18
CA HIS A 82 -0.14 9.72 -7.07
C HIS A 82 -0.58 10.11 -5.65
N CYS A 83 0.00 9.52 -4.60
CA CYS A 83 -0.29 9.91 -3.23
C CYS A 83 0.12 11.36 -2.90
N ARG A 84 1.15 11.92 -3.54
CA ARG A 84 1.54 13.32 -3.32
C ARG A 84 0.61 14.30 -4.03
N GLU A 85 0.09 13.90 -5.19
CA GLU A 85 -0.74 14.74 -6.08
C GLU A 85 -2.24 14.61 -5.79
N THR A 86 -2.66 13.55 -5.08
CA THR A 86 -4.06 13.34 -4.74
C THR A 86 -4.51 14.29 -3.63
N ALA A 87 -5.48 15.13 -3.97
CA ALA A 87 -6.21 15.92 -2.99
C ALA A 87 -7.10 15.01 -2.13
N ILE A 88 -7.17 15.29 -0.84
CA ILE A 88 -8.05 14.64 0.12
C ILE A 88 -9.46 15.19 -0.11
N GLU A 89 -10.36 14.30 -0.48
CA GLU A 89 -11.77 14.63 -0.66
C GLU A 89 -12.34 15.33 0.59
N GLY A 90 -13.06 16.42 0.39
CA GLY A 90 -13.61 17.24 1.47
C GLY A 90 -12.61 18.20 2.14
N ARG A 91 -11.34 18.24 1.72
CA ARG A 91 -10.40 19.30 2.11
C ARG A 91 -10.23 20.32 0.98
N PRO A 92 -10.68 21.57 1.17
CA PRO A 92 -10.52 22.58 0.14
C PRO A 92 -9.06 23.04 0.03
N ALA A 93 -8.67 23.51 -1.15
CA ALA A 93 -7.29 23.89 -1.49
C ALA A 93 -6.70 25.03 -0.64
N ASN A 94 -7.55 25.77 0.08
CA ASN A 94 -7.16 26.87 0.96
C ASN A 94 -6.78 26.42 2.38
N VAL A 95 -6.77 25.12 2.68
CA VAL A 95 -6.28 24.61 3.97
C VAL A 95 -4.74 24.61 3.94
N LEU A 96 -4.13 25.50 4.70
CA LEU A 96 -2.67 25.68 4.80
C LEU A 96 -2.17 25.38 6.23
N SER A 97 -0.91 24.96 6.35
CA SER A 97 -0.18 24.95 7.63
C SER A 97 0.16 26.37 8.07
N MET A 98 0.59 26.52 9.34
CA MET A 98 1.14 27.79 9.85
C MET A 98 2.38 28.27 9.09
N THR A 99 3.04 27.37 8.35
CA THR A 99 4.19 27.66 7.48
C THR A 99 3.80 27.91 6.03
N GLY A 100 2.51 28.04 5.72
CA GLY A 100 2.00 28.33 4.37
C GLY A 100 1.95 27.12 3.44
N LYS A 101 2.16 25.90 3.92
CA LYS A 101 2.13 24.68 3.10
C LYS A 101 0.70 24.16 2.95
N ARG A 102 0.32 23.80 1.73
CA ARG A 102 -0.95 23.11 1.42
C ARG A 102 -1.14 21.80 2.20
N LEU A 103 -2.30 21.64 2.84
CA LEU A 103 -2.71 20.49 3.66
C LEU A 103 -3.94 19.76 3.11
N ASP A 104 -4.34 20.12 1.89
CA ASP A 104 -5.35 19.45 1.10
C ASP A 104 -4.85 18.15 0.46
N HIS A 105 -3.56 17.82 0.59
CA HIS A 105 -2.96 16.57 0.10
C HIS A 105 -2.58 15.63 1.25
N TYR A 106 -2.25 14.37 0.95
CA TYR A 106 -1.78 13.42 1.96
C TYR A 106 -0.53 13.93 2.68
N SER A 107 -0.51 13.72 4.01
CA SER A 107 0.66 14.05 4.82
C SER A 107 1.84 13.12 4.50
N ALA A 108 3.07 13.59 4.72
CA ALA A 108 4.26 12.74 4.60
C ALA A 108 4.16 11.50 5.49
N THR A 109 3.59 11.64 6.69
CA THR A 109 3.34 10.52 7.62
C THR A 109 2.42 9.47 7.01
N THR A 110 1.33 9.88 6.35
CA THR A 110 0.41 8.96 5.66
C THR A 110 1.10 8.22 4.52
N ILE A 111 1.88 8.95 3.71
CA ILE A 111 2.63 8.38 2.59
C ILE A 111 3.67 7.37 3.09
N ASN A 112 4.40 7.70 4.15
CA ASN A 112 5.39 6.80 4.76
C ASN A 112 4.73 5.57 5.38
N HIS A 113 3.53 5.71 5.97
CA HIS A 113 2.79 4.59 6.53
C HIS A 113 2.32 3.62 5.43
N ARG A 114 1.83 4.15 4.31
CA ARG A 114 1.54 3.34 3.10
C ARG A 114 2.78 2.62 2.59
N LEU A 115 3.91 3.31 2.52
CA LEU A 115 5.18 2.71 2.10
C LEU A 115 5.62 1.60 3.06
N ALA A 116 5.42 1.75 4.37
CA ALA A 116 5.73 0.71 5.35
C ALA A 116 4.87 -0.54 5.15
N ALA A 117 3.56 -0.36 4.90
CA ALA A 117 2.65 -1.47 4.60
C ALA A 117 3.07 -2.22 3.32
N LEU A 118 3.39 -1.49 2.23
CA LEU A 118 3.87 -2.08 0.98
C LEU A 118 5.22 -2.79 1.13
N SER A 119 6.16 -2.18 1.86
CA SER A 119 7.47 -2.78 2.13
C SER A 119 7.32 -4.11 2.85
N GLY A 120 6.43 -4.17 3.85
CA GLY A 120 6.16 -5.40 4.58
C GLY A 120 5.49 -6.48 3.71
N LEU A 121 4.52 -6.10 2.88
CA LEU A 121 3.84 -7.01 1.94
C LEU A 121 4.83 -7.66 0.96
N PHE A 122 5.66 -6.86 0.29
CA PHE A 122 6.61 -7.39 -0.68
C PHE A 122 7.78 -8.14 -0.02
N THR A 123 8.16 -7.76 1.20
CA THR A 123 9.08 -8.57 2.02
C THR A 123 8.48 -9.93 2.32
N PHE A 124 7.20 -9.98 2.72
CA PHE A 124 6.47 -11.24 2.94
C PHE A 124 6.41 -12.10 1.67
N ARG A 125 6.16 -11.49 0.50
CA ARG A 125 6.22 -12.19 -0.80
C ARG A 125 7.57 -12.86 -1.01
N THR A 126 8.68 -12.15 -0.82
CA THR A 126 10.03 -12.72 -0.98
C THR A 126 10.39 -13.80 0.04
N LEU A 127 9.74 -13.82 1.21
CA LEU A 127 9.93 -14.91 2.18
C LEU A 127 9.26 -16.22 1.72
N ARG A 128 8.18 -16.13 0.95
CA ARG A 128 7.48 -17.29 0.37
C ARG A 128 8.12 -17.74 -0.93
N GLU A 129 8.54 -16.78 -1.75
CA GLU A 129 9.07 -16.99 -3.09
C GLU A 129 10.40 -16.22 -3.23
N PRO A 130 11.53 -16.83 -2.81
CA PRO A 130 12.82 -16.14 -2.73
C PRO A 130 13.40 -15.75 -4.09
N GLU A 131 12.95 -16.39 -5.18
CA GLU A 131 13.36 -16.08 -6.55
C GLU A 131 12.74 -14.75 -7.05
N LEU A 132 11.69 -14.24 -6.39
CA LEU A 132 11.06 -12.99 -6.77
C LEU A 132 11.82 -11.78 -6.22
N ARG A 133 12.02 -10.78 -7.08
CA ARG A 133 12.66 -9.51 -6.68
C ARG A 133 11.67 -8.65 -5.90
N ASN A 134 12.12 -8.10 -4.77
CA ASN A 134 11.34 -7.10 -4.04
C ASN A 134 11.33 -5.77 -4.82
N PRO A 135 10.16 -5.24 -5.23
CA PRO A 135 10.07 -3.95 -5.93
C PRO A 135 10.45 -2.76 -5.06
N ILE A 136 10.48 -2.91 -3.74
CA ILE A 136 10.89 -1.88 -2.81
C ILE A 136 12.28 -2.24 -2.27
N PRO A 137 13.35 -1.57 -2.75
CA PRO A 137 14.70 -1.88 -2.29
C PRO A 137 14.80 -1.60 -0.79
N SER A 138 15.22 -2.60 -0.02
CA SER A 138 15.56 -2.38 1.40
C SER A 138 16.72 -1.38 1.49
N GLY A 139 16.82 -0.62 2.59
CA GLY A 139 17.90 0.37 2.76
C GLY A 139 19.33 -0.20 2.62
N ARG A 140 19.50 -1.51 2.70
CA ARG A 140 20.77 -2.22 2.42
C ARG A 140 21.02 -2.42 0.92
N GLU A 141 19.96 -2.68 0.14
CA GLU A 141 20.01 -2.86 -1.32
C GLU A 141 20.18 -1.51 -2.04
N ALA A 142 19.43 -0.48 -1.64
CA ALA A 142 19.56 0.87 -2.20
C ALA A 142 20.98 1.45 -2.02
N ARG A 143 21.65 1.09 -0.92
CA ARG A 143 23.03 1.53 -0.64
C ARG A 143 24.08 0.78 -1.47
N ARG A 144 23.79 -0.44 -1.92
CA ARG A 144 24.68 -1.22 -2.82
C ARG A 144 24.62 -0.68 -4.23
N VAL A 145 23.41 -0.44 -4.77
CA VAL A 145 23.24 0.14 -6.11
C VAL A 145 23.96 1.48 -6.25
N SER A 146 23.81 2.40 -5.28
CA SER A 146 24.54 3.68 -5.31
C SER A 146 26.06 3.58 -5.11
N ALA A 147 26.58 2.45 -4.66
CA ALA A 147 28.02 2.20 -4.53
C ALA A 147 28.61 1.57 -5.79
N GLU A 148 27.80 0.91 -6.61
CA GLU A 148 28.22 0.29 -7.89
C GLU A 148 28.14 1.28 -9.07
N GLU A 149 27.44 2.41 -8.92
CA GLU A 149 27.37 3.50 -9.90
C GLU A 149 28.45 4.61 -9.70
N ARG A 150 29.51 4.36 -8.93
CA ARG A 150 30.56 5.35 -8.61
C ARG A 150 31.96 4.84 -8.88
#